data_AF-A0A8K0TET2-F1
#
_entry.id   AF-A0A8K0TET2-F1
#
_cell.length_a   1.000
_cell.length_b   1.000
_cell.length_c   1.000
_cell.angle_alpha   90.00
_cell.angle_beta   90.00
_cell.angle_gamma   90.00
#
_symmetry.space_group_name_H-M   'P 1'
#
loop_
_entity.id
_entity.type
_entity.pdbx_description
1 polymer ?
#
loop_
_entity_poly.entity_id
_entity_poly.type
_entity_poly.pdbx_seq_one_letter_code
_entity_poly.pdbx_strand_id
1 'polypeptide(L)'
;MKKPVICWCQHNQVYRRMIFENKGVVPVEEWTRYWNSGGKTSLERWQKLLADLGQKGDFSSILKCKMALKPLHVNIGQFLGAQNKPQDVILFSSERRLAAYTCVRGGKISMAEAKEEIEDFSALRIMLAKVKRHRK
;
A
#
# COMPACT_ATOMS: atom_id res chain seq x y z
N MET A 1 14.82 -18.72 20.90
CA MET A 1 15.45 -17.97 19.79
C MET A 1 14.81 -16.59 19.69
N LYS A 2 15.55 -15.53 20.01
CA LYS A 2 15.07 -14.14 19.90
C LYS A 2 15.12 -13.75 18.41
N LYS A 3 13.97 -13.37 17.82
CA LYS A 3 13.93 -12.87 16.44
C LYS A 3 14.81 -11.61 16.35
N PRO A 4 15.65 -11.47 15.31
CA PRO A 4 16.51 -10.30 15.19
C PRO A 4 15.63 -9.05 15.08
N VAL A 5 15.92 -8.07 15.93
CA VAL A 5 15.37 -6.72 15.82
C VAL A 5 16.02 -6.11 14.59
N ILE A 6 15.35 -6.19 13.44
CA ILE A 6 15.83 -5.58 12.20
C ILE A 6 15.93 -4.08 12.46
N CYS A 7 17.15 -3.54 12.41
CA CYS A 7 17.41 -2.11 12.52
C CYS A 7 16.81 -1.41 11.30
N TRP A 8 15.74 -0.64 11.53
CA TRP A 8 14.91 0.05 10.53
C TRP A 8 15.65 1.09 9.67
N CYS A 9 16.94 1.35 9.92
CA CYS A 9 17.69 2.43 9.27
C CYS A 9 18.24 2.09 7.88
N GLN A 10 18.53 0.82 7.57
CA GLN A 10 19.05 0.40 6.26
C GLN A 10 17.97 -0.13 5.29
N HIS A 11 16.88 -0.70 5.82
CA HIS A 11 15.78 -1.30 5.04
C HIS A 11 14.95 -0.31 4.22
N ASN A 12 15.26 0.99 4.29
CA ASN A 12 14.35 2.04 3.89
C ASN A 12 15.01 3.17 3.11
N GLN A 13 16.13 2.91 2.43
CA GLN A 13 16.82 3.94 1.67
C GLN A 13 16.02 4.34 0.43
N VAL A 14 15.35 3.39 -0.24
CA VAL A 14 14.50 3.64 -1.42
C VAL A 14 13.21 4.38 -1.04
N TYR A 15 12.50 3.97 0.02
CA TYR A 15 11.31 4.71 0.46
C TYR A 15 11.65 6.04 1.12
N ARG A 16 12.71 6.16 1.92
CA ARG A 16 13.15 7.48 2.39
C ARG A 16 13.55 8.38 1.24
N ARG A 17 14.27 7.87 0.25
CA ARG A 17 14.64 8.63 -0.96
C ARG A 17 13.39 9.08 -1.71
N MET A 18 12.51 8.15 -2.09
CA MET A 18 11.26 8.43 -2.80
C MET A 18 10.39 9.45 -2.05
N ILE A 19 10.18 9.27 -0.75
CA ILE A 19 9.36 10.17 0.06
C ILE A 19 10.05 11.51 0.30
N PHE A 20 11.37 11.56 0.50
CA PHE A 20 12.10 12.80 0.71
C PHE A 20 12.17 13.63 -0.58
N GLU A 21 12.49 13.01 -1.71
CA GLU A 21 12.55 13.64 -3.03
C GLU A 21 11.17 14.18 -3.46
N ASN A 22 10.09 13.47 -3.12
CA ASN A 22 8.72 13.87 -3.44
C ASN A 22 8.00 14.58 -2.28
N LYS A 23 8.73 15.22 -1.36
CA LYS A 23 8.17 16.05 -0.25
C LYS A 23 7.06 15.36 0.57
N GLY A 24 7.15 14.06 0.78
CA GLY A 24 6.16 13.29 1.55
C GLY A 24 5.08 12.60 0.71
N VAL A 25 5.11 12.78 -0.62
CA VAL A 25 4.11 12.26 -1.56
C VAL A 25 4.65 11.05 -2.32
N VAL A 26 3.79 10.11 -2.64
CA VAL A 26 4.08 8.96 -3.51
C VAL A 26 3.49 9.28 -4.88
N PRO A 27 4.30 9.31 -5.95
CA PRO A 27 3.79 9.52 -7.31
C PRO A 27 2.80 8.41 -7.70
N VAL A 28 1.74 8.75 -8.43
CA VAL A 28 0.76 7.77 -8.92
C VAL A 28 1.39 6.76 -9.87
N GLU A 29 2.41 7.18 -10.61
CA GLU A 29 3.13 6.35 -11.57
C GLU A 29 3.81 5.15 -10.90
N GLU A 30 4.27 5.29 -9.65
CA GLU A 30 4.84 4.17 -8.89
C GLU A 30 3.78 3.11 -8.55
N TRP A 31 2.57 3.56 -8.23
CA TRP A 31 1.44 2.66 -8.08
C TRP A 31 1.09 1.98 -9.42
N THR A 32 1.04 2.74 -10.50
CA THR A 32 0.68 2.23 -11.83
C THR A 32 1.71 1.24 -12.36
N ARG A 33 3.01 1.49 -12.15
CA ARG A 33 4.11 0.55 -12.41
C ARG A 33 3.92 -0.75 -11.63
N TYR A 34 3.68 -0.66 -10.32
CA TYR A 34 3.42 -1.83 -9.49
C TYR A 34 2.20 -2.62 -10.00
N TRP A 35 1.08 -1.93 -10.23
CA TRP A 35 -0.18 -2.56 -10.64
C TRP A 35 -0.04 -3.31 -11.97
N ASN A 36 0.62 -2.69 -12.95
CA ASN A 36 0.84 -3.29 -14.27
C ASN A 36 1.86 -4.43 -14.24
N SER A 37 2.78 -4.46 -13.27
CA SER A 37 3.69 -5.61 -13.07
C SER A 37 2.98 -6.86 -12.54
N GLY A 38 1.75 -6.71 -12.03
CA GLY A 38 1.11 -7.73 -11.21
C GLY A 38 0.39 -8.86 -11.93
N GLY A 39 0.47 -8.94 -13.25
CA GLY A 39 -0.17 -10.00 -14.04
C GLY A 39 -0.79 -9.47 -15.33
N LYS A 40 -1.22 -10.40 -16.18
CA LYS A 40 -1.85 -10.10 -17.46
C LYS A 40 -3.32 -9.73 -17.28
N THR A 41 -3.98 -10.35 -16.29
CA THR A 41 -5.39 -10.12 -15.99
C THR A 41 -5.59 -9.27 -14.73
N SER A 42 -6.76 -8.66 -14.62
CA SER A 42 -7.14 -7.92 -13.42
C SER A 42 -7.14 -8.82 -12.18
N LEU A 43 -7.64 -10.06 -12.28
CA LEU A 43 -7.69 -10.98 -11.14
C LEU A 43 -6.29 -11.32 -10.61
N GLU A 44 -5.33 -11.60 -11.49
CA GLU A 44 -3.94 -11.87 -11.10
C GLU A 44 -3.32 -10.69 -10.35
N ARG A 45 -3.57 -9.45 -10.80
CA ARG A 45 -3.11 -8.23 -10.10
C ARG A 45 -3.68 -8.13 -8.70
N TRP A 46 -4.97 -8.43 -8.53
CA TRP A 46 -5.63 -8.46 -7.22
C TRP A 46 -5.07 -9.57 -6.31
N GLN A 47 -4.86 -10.76 -6.85
CA GLN A 47 -4.28 -11.88 -6.12
C GLN A 47 -2.84 -11.59 -5.68
N LYS A 48 -2.03 -11.01 -6.58
CA LYS A 48 -0.67 -10.57 -6.26
C LYS A 48 -0.68 -9.53 -5.16
N LEU A 49 -1.55 -8.51 -5.24
CA LEU A 49 -1.66 -7.51 -4.18
C LEU A 49 -1.92 -8.16 -2.82
N LEU A 50 -2.83 -9.12 -2.75
CA LEU A 50 -3.13 -9.81 -1.49
C LEU A 50 -1.98 -10.69 -1.00
N ALA A 51 -1.28 -11.37 -1.91
CA ALA A 51 -0.09 -12.14 -1.58
C ALA A 51 1.05 -11.24 -1.04
N ASP A 52 1.28 -10.10 -1.70
CA ASP A 52 2.24 -9.07 -1.29
C ASP A 52 1.86 -8.39 0.04
N LEU A 53 0.58 -8.43 0.42
CA LEU A 53 0.05 -8.02 1.73
C LEU A 53 0.01 -9.18 2.75
N GLY A 54 0.52 -10.36 2.39
CA GLY A 54 0.62 -11.53 3.26
C GLY A 54 -0.71 -12.21 3.56
N GLN A 55 -1.75 -11.92 2.79
CA GLN A 55 -3.05 -12.56 2.95
C GLN A 55 -3.05 -13.96 2.37
N LYS A 56 -3.67 -14.89 3.10
CA LYS A 56 -3.94 -16.26 2.66
C LYS A 56 -5.44 -16.46 2.64
N GLY A 57 -5.98 -17.07 1.59
CA GLY A 57 -7.41 -17.31 1.47
C GLY A 57 -7.80 -17.70 0.05
N ASP A 58 -9.09 -17.95 -0.13
CA ASP A 58 -9.68 -18.17 -1.44
C ASP A 58 -9.87 -16.83 -2.17
N PHE A 59 -9.01 -16.60 -3.17
CA PHE A 59 -9.01 -15.41 -4.02
C PHE A 59 -9.41 -15.74 -5.47
N SER A 60 -10.34 -16.67 -5.64
CA SER A 60 -10.86 -17.09 -6.96
C SER A 60 -11.66 -16.02 -7.73
N SER A 61 -11.96 -14.87 -7.12
CA SER A 61 -12.62 -13.76 -7.82
C SER A 61 -12.17 -12.39 -7.34
N ILE A 62 -12.33 -11.38 -8.20
CA ILE A 62 -12.01 -9.98 -7.88
C ILE A 62 -12.83 -9.50 -6.68
N LEU A 63 -14.09 -9.94 -6.58
CA LEU A 63 -14.96 -9.58 -5.45
C LEU A 63 -14.40 -10.11 -4.13
N LYS A 64 -13.97 -11.38 -4.08
CA LYS A 64 -13.32 -11.97 -2.90
C LYS A 64 -12.05 -11.20 -2.55
N CYS A 65 -11.27 -10.82 -3.57
CA CYS A 65 -10.06 -10.03 -3.34
C CYS A 65 -10.36 -8.65 -2.72
N LYS A 66 -11.36 -7.94 -3.26
CA LYS A 66 -11.82 -6.64 -2.73
C LYS A 66 -12.30 -6.77 -1.29
N MET A 67 -13.03 -7.84 -0.96
CA MET A 67 -13.50 -8.10 0.41
C MET A 67 -12.34 -8.39 1.38
N ALA A 68 -11.32 -9.13 0.94
CA ALA A 68 -10.12 -9.38 1.73
C ALA A 68 -9.25 -8.12 1.95
N LEU A 69 -9.25 -7.18 0.99
CA LEU A 69 -8.54 -5.90 1.11
C LEU A 69 -9.26 -4.90 2.03
N LYS A 70 -10.60 -4.93 2.08
CA LYS A 70 -11.43 -4.01 2.87
C LYS A 70 -11.07 -3.90 4.35
N PRO A 71 -10.64 -4.93 5.09
CA PRO A 71 -10.18 -4.77 6.47
C PRO A 71 -8.73 -4.28 6.62
N LEU A 72 -7.90 -4.33 5.57
CA LEU A 72 -6.45 -4.09 5.68
C LEU A 72 -6.08 -2.61 5.67
N HIS A 73 -5.50 -2.11 6.75
CA HIS A 73 -4.97 -0.74 6.78
C HIS A 73 -3.48 -0.78 6.43
N VAL A 74 -3.09 -0.21 5.29
CA VAL A 74 -1.70 -0.20 4.82
C VAL A 74 -1.37 1.19 4.27
N ASN A 75 -0.13 1.66 4.50
CA ASN A 75 0.36 2.89 3.89
C ASN A 75 0.95 2.55 2.51
N ILE A 76 0.45 3.20 1.47
CA ILE A 76 0.77 2.80 0.09
C ILE A 76 2.24 3.08 -0.24
N GLY A 77 2.80 4.18 0.22
CA GLY A 77 4.23 4.43 0.05
C GLY A 77 5.08 3.36 0.71
N GLN A 78 4.74 3.01 1.95
CA GLN A 78 5.44 1.99 2.73
C GLN A 78 5.34 0.61 2.06
N PHE A 79 4.17 0.30 1.51
CA PHE A 79 3.97 -0.89 0.71
C PHE A 79 4.84 -0.89 -0.55
N LEU A 80 4.79 0.17 -1.37
CA LEU A 80 5.57 0.24 -2.62
C LEU A 80 7.07 0.15 -2.34
N GLY A 81 7.55 0.84 -1.31
CA GLY A 81 8.95 0.83 -0.89
C GLY A 81 9.46 -0.43 -0.19
N ALA A 82 8.58 -1.38 0.16
CA ALA A 82 8.97 -2.64 0.77
C ALA A 82 9.75 -3.51 -0.23
N GLN A 83 10.95 -3.97 0.12
CA GLN A 83 11.76 -4.81 -0.78
C GLN A 83 11.35 -6.28 -0.69
N ASN A 84 11.13 -6.77 0.54
CA ASN A 84 10.76 -8.16 0.80
C ASN A 84 9.27 -8.24 1.18
N LYS A 85 8.39 -8.20 0.18
CA LYS A 85 6.95 -8.39 0.40
C LYS A 85 6.65 -9.88 0.59
N PRO A 86 5.81 -10.29 1.57
CA PRO A 86 5.07 -9.45 2.51
C PRO A 86 5.78 -9.08 3.83
N GLN A 87 6.98 -9.60 4.09
CA GLN A 87 7.68 -9.50 5.38
C GLN A 87 7.95 -8.06 5.84
N ASP A 88 8.21 -7.16 4.88
CA ASP A 88 8.51 -5.75 5.14
C ASP A 88 7.25 -4.87 5.17
N VAL A 89 6.08 -5.41 4.85
CA VAL A 89 4.82 -4.65 4.79
C VAL A 89 4.19 -4.53 6.17
N ILE A 90 3.78 -3.32 6.56
CA ILE A 90 3.10 -3.09 7.84
C ILE A 90 1.61 -2.99 7.59
N LEU A 91 0.88 -3.93 8.19
CA LEU A 91 -0.56 -3.82 8.35
C LEU A 91 -0.87 -3.16 9.69
N PHE A 92 -1.62 -2.07 9.64
CA PHE A 92 -2.10 -1.37 10.81
C PHE A 92 -3.38 -2.00 11.32
N SER A 93 -3.50 -2.09 12.64
CA SER A 93 -4.71 -2.64 13.29
C SER A 93 -5.92 -1.69 13.23
N SER A 94 -5.70 -0.42 12.87
CA SER A 94 -6.76 0.57 12.75
C SER A 94 -6.40 1.72 11.82
N GLU A 95 -7.44 2.38 11.33
CA GLU A 95 -7.33 3.58 10.52
C GLU A 95 -6.56 4.71 11.23
N ARG A 96 -6.81 4.89 12.55
CA ARG A 96 -6.12 5.90 13.36
C ARG A 96 -4.61 5.71 13.38
N ARG A 97 -4.15 4.47 13.50
CA ARG A 97 -2.70 4.15 13.49
C ARG A 97 -2.09 4.38 12.11
N LEU A 98 -2.81 4.02 11.05
CA LEU A 98 -2.41 4.34 9.68
C LEU A 98 -2.29 5.86 9.47
N ALA A 99 -3.27 6.63 9.92
CA ALA A 99 -3.26 8.09 9.80
C ALA A 99 -2.09 8.71 10.57
N ALA A 100 -1.88 8.32 11.84
CA ALA A 100 -0.76 8.79 12.65
C ALA A 100 0.60 8.49 11.99
N TYR A 101 0.78 7.26 11.50
CA TYR A 101 1.99 6.88 10.76
C TYR A 101 2.19 7.76 9.52
N THR A 102 1.15 7.94 8.72
CA THR A 102 1.20 8.68 7.45
C THR A 102 1.45 10.18 7.67
N CYS A 103 0.96 10.76 8.78
CA CYS A 103 1.25 12.15 9.14
C CYS A 103 2.70 12.37 9.54
N VAL A 104 3.30 11.44 10.29
CA VAL A 104 4.68 11.56 10.78
C VAL A 104 5.71 11.18 9.72
N ARG A 105 5.40 10.18 8.89
CA ARG A 105 6.37 9.56 7.96
C ARG A 105 6.14 9.91 6.49
N GLY A 106 5.03 10.54 6.13
CA GLY A 106 4.64 10.76 4.74
C GLY A 106 4.11 9.48 4.07
N GLY A 107 4.15 9.43 2.74
CA GLY A 107 3.63 8.30 1.96
C GLY A 107 2.20 8.45 1.49
N LYS A 108 1.72 9.69 1.36
CA LYS A 108 0.40 10.01 0.80
C LYS A 108 0.50 9.98 -0.71
N ILE A 109 -0.43 9.35 -1.42
CA ILE A 109 -0.55 9.55 -2.87
C ILE A 109 -1.28 10.87 -3.13
N SER A 110 -0.83 11.63 -4.14
CA SER A 110 -1.48 12.85 -4.60
C SER A 110 -2.89 12.53 -5.07
N MET A 111 -3.89 13.13 -4.43
CA MET A 111 -5.29 12.91 -4.81
C MET A 111 -5.68 13.60 -6.10
N ALA A 112 -4.89 14.58 -6.57
CA ALA A 112 -5.11 15.24 -7.85
C ALA A 112 -4.73 14.29 -8.99
N GLU A 113 -3.52 13.74 -8.94
CA GLU A 113 -3.01 12.74 -9.89
C GLU A 113 -3.86 11.45 -9.86
N ALA A 114 -4.27 11.01 -8.67
CA ALA A 114 -5.03 9.77 -8.55
C ALA A 114 -6.46 9.87 -9.13
N LYS A 115 -7.04 11.06 -9.25
CA LYS A 115 -8.42 11.20 -9.76
C LYS A 115 -8.54 10.90 -11.24
N GLU A 116 -7.49 11.11 -12.02
CA GLU A 116 -7.51 10.93 -13.48
C GLU A 116 -7.32 9.46 -13.89
N GLU A 117 -6.68 8.64 -13.05
CA GLU A 117 -6.41 7.21 -13.34
C GLU A 117 -7.36 6.21 -12.65
N ILE A 118 -8.22 6.66 -11.74
CA ILE A 118 -9.09 5.75 -10.97
C ILE A 118 -10.37 5.44 -11.75
N GLU A 119 -10.36 4.33 -12.49
CA GLU A 119 -11.58 3.56 -12.74
C GLU A 119 -12.23 3.21 -11.39
N ASP A 120 -13.57 3.30 -11.32
CA ASP A 120 -14.31 3.06 -10.09
C ASP A 120 -13.95 1.68 -9.51
N PHE A 121 -13.56 1.67 -8.22
CA PHE A 121 -13.08 0.51 -7.47
C PHE A 121 -11.66 0.00 -7.75
N SER A 122 -10.74 0.84 -8.25
CA SER A 122 -9.32 0.51 -8.23
C SER A 122 -8.83 0.18 -6.80
N ALA A 123 -7.86 -0.74 -6.67
CA ALA A 123 -7.29 -1.10 -5.36
C ALA A 123 -6.71 0.13 -4.64
N LEU A 124 -6.15 1.08 -5.42
CA LEU A 124 -5.70 2.38 -4.95
C LEU A 124 -6.82 3.15 -4.24
N ARG A 125 -8.02 3.26 -4.84
CA ARG A 125 -9.16 3.96 -4.23
C ARG A 125 -9.59 3.33 -2.90
N ILE A 126 -9.61 1.99 -2.83
CA ILE A 126 -9.97 1.25 -1.60
C ILE A 126 -8.98 1.56 -0.48
N MET A 127 -7.69 1.60 -0.78
CA MET A 127 -6.66 1.93 0.22
C MET A 127 -6.68 3.41 0.60
N LEU A 128 -6.89 4.33 -0.36
CA LEU A 128 -6.94 5.77 -0.11
C LEU A 128 -8.16 6.22 0.69
N ALA A 129 -9.31 5.57 0.53
CA ALA A 129 -10.52 5.88 1.30
C ALA A 129 -10.28 5.81 2.82
N LYS A 130 -9.33 4.97 3.25
CA LYS A 130 -8.94 4.77 4.65
C LYS A 130 -7.99 5.84 5.18
N VAL A 131 -7.34 6.62 4.33
CA VAL A 131 -6.44 7.69 4.80
C VAL A 131 -7.22 9.00 5.05
N LYS A 132 -8.37 9.19 4.38
CA LYS A 132 -9.15 10.43 4.44
C LYS A 132 -10.09 10.57 5.65
N ARG A 133 -10.60 9.47 6.19
CA ARG A 133 -11.70 9.47 7.19
C ARG A 133 -11.30 9.99 8.57
N HIS A 134 -9.99 10.09 8.86
CA HIS A 134 -9.49 10.56 10.17
C HIS A 134 -9.14 12.05 10.27
N ARG A 135 -9.47 12.90 9.28
CA ARG A 135 -9.41 14.36 9.46
C ARG A 135 -10.60 14.82 10.30
N LYS A 136 -10.45 14.83 11.62
CA LYS A 136 -11.24 15.65 12.54
C LYS A 136 -10.29 16.52 13.34
#